data_AF-A0A8K0K5H2-F1
#
_entry.id   AF-A0A8K0K5H2-F1
#
_cell.length_a   1.000
_cell.length_b   1.000
_cell.length_c   1.000
_cell.angle_alpha   90.00
_cell.angle_beta   90.00
_cell.angle_gamma   90.00
#
_symmetry.space_group_name_H-M   'P 1'
#
loop_
_entity.id
_entity.type
_entity.pdbx_description
1 polymer ?
#
loop_
_entity_poly.entity_id
_entity_poly.type
_entity_poly.pdbx_seq_one_letter_code
_entity_poly.pdbx_strand_id
1 'polypeptide(L)'
;MKPFSDAIDVYILDPSRHIMRRWLSRQSNIGTVSLEYQLSDQPVFGEWRVQVIAQGQVEEATFIVEEYYQTRFEVNVTMPAFLLDSEKYIEGTVMANYTSGAPVKGNLTLKAIVKPLRQGVSNLRVERTYQRYYNFDEEFPFWFPKPTPEEEYATIPHLR
;
A
#
# COMPACT_ATOMS: atom_id res chain seq x y z
N MET A 1 -20.60 22.03 -14.58
CA MET A 1 -21.33 21.60 -13.37
C MET A 1 -21.66 22.82 -12.53
N LYS A 2 -22.82 22.86 -11.87
CA LYS A 2 -23.22 23.92 -10.93
C LYS A 2 -23.22 23.35 -9.51
N PRO A 3 -22.87 24.15 -8.48
CA PRO A 3 -22.90 23.69 -7.10
C PRO A 3 -24.32 23.35 -6.66
N PHE A 4 -24.46 22.25 -5.93
CA PHE A 4 -25.73 21.80 -5.36
C PHE A 4 -26.04 22.63 -4.11
N SER A 5 -27.17 23.36 -4.08
CA SER A 5 -27.49 24.30 -3.00
C SER A 5 -28.37 23.73 -1.89
N ASP A 6 -29.04 22.61 -2.13
CA ASP A 6 -30.06 22.11 -1.20
C ASP A 6 -29.44 21.41 0.01
N ALA A 7 -30.30 21.12 0.99
CA ALA A 7 -29.90 20.40 2.18
C ALA A 7 -29.57 18.93 1.85
N ILE A 8 -28.56 18.39 2.52
CA ILE A 8 -28.13 17.00 2.40
C ILE A 8 -28.16 16.29 3.76
N ASP A 9 -28.35 14.98 3.73
CA ASP A 9 -28.12 14.13 4.89
C ASP A 9 -26.79 13.40 4.74
N VAL A 10 -26.03 13.31 5.82
CA VAL A 10 -24.72 12.65 5.85
C VAL A 10 -24.68 11.63 6.97
N TYR A 11 -24.16 10.44 6.70
CA TYR A 11 -24.04 9.33 7.63
C TYR A 11 -22.61 8.80 7.65
N ILE A 12 -22.11 8.48 8.84
CA ILE A 12 -20.92 7.66 9.04
C ILE A 12 -21.38 6.26 9.42
N LEU A 13 -20.95 5.27 8.66
CA LEU A 13 -21.31 3.87 8.83
C LEU A 13 -20.05 3.06 9.22
N ASP A 14 -20.20 2.19 10.21
CA ASP A 14 -19.19 1.19 10.56
C ASP A 14 -19.10 0.07 9.48
N PRO A 15 -18.15 -0.87 9.60
CA PRO A 15 -18.03 -1.98 8.64
C PRO A 15 -19.26 -2.90 8.56
N SER A 16 -20.10 -2.91 9.60
CA SER A 16 -21.37 -3.66 9.65
C SER A 16 -22.57 -2.83 9.16
N ARG A 17 -22.33 -1.62 8.65
CA ARG A 17 -23.33 -0.62 8.23
C ARG A 17 -24.25 -0.10 9.33
N HIS A 18 -23.82 -0.17 10.58
CA HIS A 18 -24.45 0.56 11.67
C HIS A 18 -24.14 2.06 11.57
N ILE A 19 -25.14 2.90 11.84
CA ILE A 19 -24.99 4.35 11.81
C ILE A 19 -24.26 4.80 13.08
N MET A 20 -23.00 5.21 12.91
CA MET A 20 -22.17 5.74 14.00
C MET A 20 -22.43 7.23 14.24
N ARG A 21 -22.71 7.97 13.17
CA ARG A 21 -23.07 9.38 13.23
C ARG A 21 -24.00 9.73 12.06
N ARG A 22 -24.93 10.66 12.31
CA ARG A 22 -25.74 11.27 11.25
C ARG A 22 -25.83 12.78 11.43
N TRP A 23 -25.85 13.50 10.32
CA TRP A 23 -26.23 14.91 10.24
C TRP A 23 -27.35 15.04 9.24
N LEU A 24 -28.50 15.47 9.71
CA LEU A 24 -29.69 15.64 8.88
C LEU A 24 -29.81 17.08 8.42
N SER A 25 -30.31 17.27 7.20
CA SER A 25 -30.67 18.56 6.62
C SER A 25 -29.56 19.61 6.70
N ARG A 26 -28.32 19.21 6.39
CA ARG A 26 -27.17 20.13 6.34
C ARG A 26 -27.24 20.99 5.10
N GLN A 27 -27.40 22.30 5.30
CA GLN A 27 -27.32 23.27 4.22
C GLN A 27 -25.91 23.34 3.67
N SER A 28 -25.79 23.31 2.33
CA SER A 28 -24.53 23.57 1.65
C SER A 28 -24.20 25.06 1.65
N ASN A 29 -22.94 25.40 1.84
CA ASN A 29 -22.43 26.74 1.58
C ASN A 29 -21.67 26.70 0.25
N ILE A 30 -22.28 27.21 -0.83
CA ILE A 30 -21.70 27.21 -2.18
C ILE A 30 -21.36 25.78 -2.65
N GLY A 31 -22.23 24.80 -2.34
CA GLY A 31 -22.03 23.41 -2.76
C GLY A 31 -21.13 22.55 -1.88
N THR A 32 -20.66 23.08 -0.74
CA THR A 32 -19.79 22.34 0.19
C THR A 32 -20.37 22.32 1.60
N VAL A 33 -20.16 21.22 2.32
CA VAL A 33 -20.45 21.08 3.75
C VAL A 33 -19.20 20.51 4.43
N SER A 34 -18.73 21.18 5.47
CA SER A 34 -17.64 20.67 6.33
C SER A 34 -18.23 20.10 7.61
N LEU A 35 -17.88 18.85 7.91
CA LEU A 35 -18.32 18.11 9.10
C LEU A 35 -17.11 17.45 9.73
N GLU A 36 -17.18 17.24 11.04
CA GLU A 36 -16.12 16.60 11.83
C GLU A 36 -16.71 15.48 12.67
N TYR A 37 -16.01 14.35 12.71
CA TYR A 37 -16.38 13.20 13.52
C TYR A 37 -15.12 12.57 14.12
N GLN A 38 -15.07 12.58 15.44
CA GLN A 38 -14.01 11.95 16.21
C GLN A 38 -14.35 10.45 16.40
N LEU A 39 -13.43 9.58 16.00
CA LEU A 39 -13.51 8.14 16.28
C LEU A 39 -13.29 7.87 17.78
N SER A 40 -13.90 6.78 18.27
CA SER A 40 -13.66 6.28 19.63
C SER A 40 -12.22 5.78 19.78
N ASP A 41 -11.70 5.76 21.02
CA ASP A 41 -10.36 5.22 21.34
C ASP A 41 -10.24 3.72 21.02
N GLN A 42 -11.37 3.00 20.96
CA GLN A 42 -11.44 1.59 20.57
C GLN A 42 -12.46 1.39 19.43
N PRO A 43 -12.15 1.83 18.20
CA PRO A 43 -13.07 1.71 17.08
C PRO A 43 -13.09 0.27 16.55
N VAL A 44 -14.16 -0.09 15.84
CA VAL A 44 -14.18 -1.33 15.06
C VAL A 44 -13.28 -1.14 13.82
N PHE A 45 -12.29 -2.02 13.66
CA PHE A 45 -11.41 -1.98 12.49
C PHE A 45 -12.11 -2.51 11.23
N GLY A 46 -11.75 -1.95 10.08
CA GLY A 46 -12.27 -2.36 8.77
C GLY A 46 -12.59 -1.20 7.84
N GLU A 47 -13.38 -1.49 6.80
CA GLU A 47 -13.86 -0.51 5.83
C GLU A 47 -15.09 0.23 6.37
N TRP A 48 -14.94 1.52 6.63
CA TRP A 48 -15.99 2.45 7.01
C TRP A 48 -16.52 3.20 5.80
N ARG A 49 -17.71 3.79 5.93
CA ARG A 49 -18.37 4.50 4.83
C ARG A 49 -18.91 5.85 5.25
N VAL A 50 -18.70 6.86 4.41
CA VAL A 50 -19.43 8.12 4.43
C VAL A 50 -20.53 8.02 3.39
N GLN A 51 -21.79 8.01 3.83
CA GLN A 51 -22.94 7.97 2.95
C GLN A 51 -23.61 9.35 2.92
N VAL A 52 -23.86 9.87 1.72
CA VAL A 52 -24.52 11.17 1.51
C VAL A 52 -25.82 10.94 0.75
N ILE A 53 -26.91 11.55 1.24
CA ILE A 53 -28.21 11.53 0.60
C ILE A 53 -28.60 12.96 0.19
N ALA A 54 -28.81 13.17 -1.11
CA ALA A 54 -29.17 14.46 -1.69
C ALA A 54 -30.26 14.26 -2.76
N GLN A 55 -31.41 14.92 -2.64
CA GLN A 55 -32.55 14.77 -3.56
C GLN A 55 -32.95 13.30 -3.85
N GLY A 56 -32.78 12.40 -2.87
CA GLY A 56 -33.08 10.97 -3.02
C GLY A 56 -31.98 10.14 -3.71
N GLN A 57 -30.91 10.76 -4.19
CA GLN A 57 -29.70 10.05 -4.62
C GLN A 57 -28.82 9.73 -3.41
N VAL A 58 -28.25 8.53 -3.41
CA VAL A 58 -27.34 8.04 -2.37
C VAL A 58 -25.97 7.83 -2.98
N GLU A 59 -24.96 8.44 -2.39
CA GLU A 59 -23.55 8.26 -2.76
C GLU A 59 -22.74 7.81 -1.55
N GLU A 60 -21.76 6.94 -1.77
CA GLU A 60 -20.89 6.39 -0.73
C GLU A 60 -19.42 6.57 -1.07
N ALA A 61 -18.64 7.03 -0.09
CA ALA A 61 -17.19 7.02 -0.12
C ALA A 61 -16.68 6.13 1.02
N THR A 62 -15.66 5.31 0.77
CA THR A 62 -15.11 4.36 1.73
C THR A 62 -13.75 4.80 2.25
N PHE A 63 -13.46 4.49 3.51
CA PHE A 63 -12.14 4.68 4.13
C PHE A 63 -11.84 3.54 5.09
N ILE A 64 -10.57 3.21 5.30
CA ILE A 64 -10.16 2.11 6.17
C ILE A 64 -9.78 2.68 7.54
N VAL A 65 -10.29 2.06 8.60
CA VAL A 65 -9.88 2.28 9.99
C VAL A 65 -9.11 1.06 10.45
N GLU A 66 -7.83 1.25 10.72
CA GLU A 66 -6.93 0.22 11.22
C GLU A 66 -5.93 0.83 12.22
N GLU A 67 -5.26 -0.02 12.99
CA GLU A 67 -4.20 0.44 13.87
C GLU A 67 -2.98 0.84 13.03
N TYR A 68 -2.74 2.15 12.96
CA TYR A 68 -1.58 2.68 12.25
C TYR A 68 -0.40 2.84 13.21
N TYR A 69 0.67 2.11 12.94
CA TYR A 69 1.97 2.38 13.52
C TYR A 69 2.78 3.23 12.55
N GLN A 70 3.36 4.33 13.04
CA GLN A 70 4.29 5.11 12.23
C GLN A 70 5.49 4.23 11.85
N THR A 71 5.53 3.81 10.60
CA THR A 71 6.64 3.04 10.05
C THR A 71 7.86 3.94 9.96
N ARG A 72 8.98 3.51 10.55
CA ARG A 72 10.23 4.30 10.54
C ARG A 72 10.88 4.35 9.16
N PHE A 73 10.51 3.43 8.28
CA PHE A 73 11.01 3.31 6.92
C PHE A 73 9.91 2.76 6.01
N GLU A 74 10.07 3.01 4.72
CA GLU A 74 9.23 2.50 3.65
C GLU A 74 10.04 1.58 2.75
N VAL A 75 9.38 0.57 2.17
CA VAL A 75 9.98 -0.34 1.20
C VAL A 75 9.19 -0.27 -0.09
N ASN A 76 9.87 0.05 -1.18
CA ASN A 76 9.31 0.11 -2.53
C ASN A 76 9.89 -1.02 -3.38
N VAL A 77 9.02 -1.73 -4.09
CA VAL A 77 9.39 -2.82 -5.01
C VAL A 77 8.92 -2.44 -6.40
N THR A 78 9.86 -2.21 -7.30
CA THR A 78 9.59 -1.85 -8.69
C THR A 78 9.93 -3.03 -9.59
N MET A 79 8.96 -3.47 -10.40
CA MET A 79 9.15 -4.52 -11.40
C MET A 79 8.30 -4.24 -12.65
N PRO A 80 8.64 -4.82 -13.81
CA PRO A 80 7.79 -4.74 -15.00
C PRO A 80 6.38 -5.28 -14.74
N ALA A 81 5.37 -4.60 -15.30
CA ALA A 81 3.96 -5.01 -15.15
C ALA A 81 3.62 -6.31 -15.92
N PHE A 82 4.41 -6.62 -16.94
CA PHE A 82 4.27 -7.81 -17.77
C PHE A 82 5.63 -8.49 -17.92
N LEU A 83 5.60 -9.81 -17.93
CA LEU A 83 6.76 -10.66 -18.15
C LEU A 83 6.49 -11.50 -19.39
N LEU A 84 7.53 -11.71 -20.19
CA LEU A 84 7.45 -12.51 -21.41
C LEU A 84 7.97 -13.91 -21.14
N ASP A 85 7.34 -14.94 -21.71
CA ASP A 85 7.81 -16.33 -21.57
C ASP A 85 9.21 -16.55 -22.16
N SER A 86 9.66 -15.65 -23.04
CA SER A 86 11.01 -15.65 -23.61
C SER A 86 12.08 -15.11 -22.65
N GLU A 87 11.69 -14.40 -21.60
CA GLU A 87 12.62 -13.83 -20.62
C GLU A 87 13.18 -14.92 -19.72
N LYS A 88 14.51 -14.99 -19.64
CA LYS A 88 15.19 -15.98 -18.82
C LYS A 88 15.14 -15.64 -17.33
N TYR A 89 15.02 -14.36 -17.00
CA TYR A 89 15.09 -13.84 -15.63
C TYR A 89 13.97 -12.82 -15.39
N ILE A 90 13.51 -12.74 -14.14
CA ILE A 90 12.60 -11.70 -13.67
C ILE A 90 13.46 -10.68 -12.93
N GLU A 91 13.40 -9.43 -13.38
CA GLU A 91 14.19 -8.33 -12.81
C GLU A 91 13.28 -7.34 -12.07
N GLY A 92 13.81 -6.77 -10.99
CA GLY A 92 13.12 -5.77 -10.19
C GLY A 92 14.07 -5.13 -9.19
N THR A 93 13.69 -3.94 -8.72
CA THR A 93 14.49 -3.15 -7.78
C THR A 93 13.73 -2.99 -6.48
N VAL A 94 14.41 -3.26 -5.37
CA VAL A 94 13.88 -3.05 -4.02
C VAL A 94 14.64 -1.88 -3.40
N MET A 95 13.91 -0.88 -2.96
CA MET A 95 14.46 0.29 -2.29
C MET A 95 13.84 0.43 -0.92
N ALA A 96 14.66 0.64 0.10
CA ALA A 96 14.19 0.88 1.46
C ALA A 96 14.82 2.18 1.99
N ASN A 97 13.97 3.13 2.38
CA ASN A 97 14.38 4.43 2.88
C ASN A 97 13.66 4.75 4.20
N TYR A 98 14.38 5.34 5.15
CA TYR A 98 13.77 5.93 6.33
C TYR A 98 12.86 7.11 5.94
N THR A 99 11.91 7.47 6.81
CA THR A 99 11.08 8.68 6.60
C THR A 99 11.90 9.97 6.54
N SER A 100 13.17 9.94 6.98
CA SER A 100 14.15 11.01 6.82
C SER A 100 14.79 11.08 5.43
N GLY A 101 14.58 10.08 4.57
CA GLY A 101 15.20 9.95 3.25
C GLY A 101 16.54 9.20 3.25
N ALA A 102 17.09 8.82 4.41
CA ALA A 102 18.32 8.04 4.47
C ALA A 102 18.08 6.57 4.02
N PRO A 103 19.06 5.92 3.35
CA PRO A 103 18.93 4.52 2.97
C PRO A 103 18.87 3.63 4.21
N VAL A 104 18.02 2.61 4.16
CA VAL A 104 17.95 1.57 5.18
C VAL A 104 19.12 0.60 5.00
N LYS A 105 19.70 0.18 6.13
CA LYS A 105 20.63 -0.94 6.20
C LYS A 105 20.02 -2.07 7.03
N GLY A 106 19.89 -3.25 6.47
CA GLY A 106 19.34 -4.46 7.08
C GLY A 106 19.35 -5.68 6.15
N ASN A 107 18.69 -6.75 6.59
CA ASN A 107 18.57 -7.98 5.79
C ASN A 107 17.30 -7.94 4.95
N LEU A 108 17.40 -8.33 3.68
CA LEU A 108 16.25 -8.42 2.79
C LEU A 108 15.83 -9.87 2.59
N THR A 109 14.53 -10.15 2.76
CA THR A 109 13.92 -11.44 2.41
C THR A 109 12.81 -11.21 1.40
N LEU A 110 12.98 -11.71 0.17
CA LEU A 110 11.99 -11.64 -0.89
C LEU A 110 11.15 -12.90 -0.96
N LYS A 111 9.84 -12.73 -1.12
CA LYS A 111 8.88 -13.80 -1.36
C LYS A 111 8.31 -13.65 -2.77
N ALA A 112 8.70 -14.53 -3.68
CA ALA A 112 8.14 -14.62 -5.03
C ALA A 112 6.99 -15.64 -5.05
N ILE A 113 5.87 -15.28 -5.68
CA ILE A 113 4.70 -16.16 -5.85
C ILE A 113 4.30 -16.13 -7.32
N VAL A 114 4.36 -17.28 -7.99
CA VAL A 114 3.91 -17.46 -9.38
C VAL A 114 2.60 -18.24 -9.37
N LYS A 115 1.53 -17.62 -9.89
CA LYS A 115 0.20 -18.22 -9.98
C LYS A 115 -0.20 -18.36 -11.45
N PRO A 116 -0.79 -19.50 -11.85
CA PRO A 116 -1.33 -19.63 -13.21
C PRO A 116 -2.51 -18.67 -13.41
N LEU A 117 -2.66 -18.18 -14.63
CA LEU A 117 -3.86 -17.46 -15.04
C LEU A 117 -5.04 -18.44 -15.01
N ARG A 118 -6.11 -18.10 -14.30
CA ARG A 118 -7.34 -18.91 -14.28
C ARG A 118 -7.98 -18.87 -15.68
N GLN A 119 -7.66 -19.84 -16.52
CA GLN A 119 -8.39 -20.08 -17.76
C GLN A 119 -9.54 -21.04 -17.48
N GLY A 120 -10.75 -20.62 -17.82
CA GLY A 120 -11.98 -21.36 -17.56
C GLY A 120 -11.99 -22.76 -18.18
N VAL A 121 -12.37 -23.73 -17.35
CA VAL A 121 -12.86 -25.08 -17.68
C VAL A 121 -11.88 -26.03 -18.39
N SER A 122 -11.23 -26.89 -17.61
CA SER A 122 -11.26 -28.35 -17.83
C SER A 122 -10.67 -29.08 -16.61
N ASN A 123 -11.30 -30.20 -16.27
CA ASN A 123 -11.03 -30.97 -15.07
C ASN A 123 -9.56 -31.44 -14.99
N LEU A 124 -8.98 -31.33 -13.78
CA LEU A 124 -7.73 -31.96 -13.34
C LEU A 124 -6.42 -31.42 -13.96
N ARG A 125 -6.04 -30.19 -13.61
CA ARG A 125 -4.63 -29.84 -13.48
C ARG A 125 -4.41 -29.19 -12.12
N VAL A 126 -3.55 -29.81 -11.31
CA VAL A 126 -3.07 -29.25 -10.04
C VAL A 126 -2.49 -27.87 -10.33
N GLU A 127 -3.18 -26.79 -9.93
CA GLU A 127 -2.70 -25.42 -10.01
C GLU A 127 -1.50 -25.28 -9.06
N ARG A 128 -0.29 -25.60 -9.54
CA ARG A 128 0.93 -25.42 -8.74
C ARG A 128 1.25 -23.94 -8.65
N THR A 129 0.81 -23.31 -7.56
CA THR A 129 1.37 -22.03 -7.14
C THR A 129 2.80 -22.28 -6.70
N TYR A 130 3.78 -21.67 -7.37
CA TYR A 130 5.18 -21.76 -6.97
C TYR A 130 5.50 -20.60 -6.04
N GLN A 131 5.99 -20.89 -4.84
CA GLN A 131 6.44 -19.90 -3.87
C GLN A 131 7.90 -20.14 -3.52
N ARG A 132 8.71 -19.09 -3.56
CA ARG A 132 10.13 -19.15 -3.21
C ARG A 132 10.56 -17.95 -2.38
N TYR A 133 11.43 -18.21 -1.42
CA TYR A 133 12.08 -17.19 -0.60
C TYR A 133 13.53 -16.99 -1.05
N TYR A 134 13.97 -15.74 -1.09
CA TYR A 134 15.34 -15.34 -1.40
C TYR A 134 15.83 -14.40 -0.31
N ASN A 135 16.97 -14.73 0.31
CA ASN A 135 17.58 -13.90 1.33
C ASN A 135 18.76 -13.16 0.69
N PHE A 136 18.88 -11.87 1.00
CA PHE A 136 20.00 -11.03 0.61
C PHE A 136 20.56 -10.43 1.89
N ASP A 137 21.80 -10.78 2.16
CA ASP A 137 22.71 -10.06 3.03
C ASP A 137 23.26 -8.88 2.25
N GLU A 138 23.15 -7.69 2.82
CA GLU A 138 23.50 -6.38 2.23
C GLU A 138 24.97 -6.21 1.80
N GLU A 139 25.75 -7.30 1.75
CA GLU A 139 27.19 -7.21 1.59
C GLU A 139 27.58 -6.56 0.26
N PHE A 140 26.82 -6.72 -0.84
CA PHE A 140 27.08 -5.99 -2.09
C PHE A 140 25.81 -5.80 -2.94
N PRO A 141 25.63 -4.64 -3.62
CA PRO A 141 24.72 -4.59 -4.76
C PRO A 141 25.17 -5.65 -5.78
N PHE A 142 24.27 -6.50 -6.26
CA PHE A 142 24.64 -7.63 -7.13
C PHE A 142 25.35 -7.23 -8.44
N TRP A 143 25.36 -5.94 -8.80
CA TRP A 143 26.05 -5.35 -9.95
C TRP A 143 27.42 -4.73 -9.62
N PHE A 144 27.84 -4.70 -8.36
CA PHE A 144 29.21 -4.32 -7.98
C PHE A 144 30.02 -5.59 -7.68
N PRO A 145 31.17 -5.81 -8.33
CA PRO A 145 32.05 -6.90 -7.95
C PRO A 145 32.53 -6.68 -6.51
N LYS A 146 32.61 -7.78 -5.75
CA LYS A 146 33.23 -7.77 -4.43
C LYS A 146 34.65 -7.21 -4.55
N PRO A 147 35.02 -6.14 -3.81
CA PRO A 147 36.36 -5.60 -3.83
C PRO A 147 37.35 -6.68 -3.40
N THR A 148 38.49 -6.68 -4.06
CA THR A 148 39.61 -7.55 -3.68
C THR A 148 40.20 -7.10 -2.34
N PRO A 149 40.84 -7.98 -1.56
CA PRO A 149 41.47 -7.59 -0.29
C PRO A 149 42.41 -6.38 -0.44
N GLU A 150 43.13 -6.28 -1.56
CA GLU A 150 44.02 -5.16 -1.87
C GLU A 150 43.29 -3.80 -1.99
N GLU A 151 42.08 -3.79 -2.57
CA GLU A 151 41.25 -2.58 -2.69
C GLU A 151 40.62 -2.17 -1.35
N GLU A 152 40.35 -3.14 -0.47
CA GLU A 152 39.83 -2.91 0.88
C GLU A 152 40.86 -2.21 1.79
N TYR A 153 42.15 -2.55 1.66
CA TYR A 153 43.23 -1.88 2.41
C TYR A 153 43.61 -0.50 1.86
N ALA A 154 43.29 -0.18 0.60
CA ALA A 154 43.63 1.09 -0.04
C ALA A 154 42.73 2.27 0.38
N THR A 155 41.59 2.01 1.03
CA THR A 155 40.62 3.04 1.43
C THR A 155 40.79 3.53 2.86
N ILE A 156 41.78 3.04 3.60
CA ILE A 156 42.10 3.55 4.94
C ILE A 156 42.96 4.81 4.77
N PRO A 157 42.44 6.03 5.07
CA PRO A 157 43.27 7.22 4.99
C PRO A 157 44.35 7.13 6.07
N HIS A 158 45.61 7.03 5.66
CA HIS A 158 46.73 7.25 6.56
C HIS A 158 46.70 8.71 7.00
N LEU A 159 46.50 8.97 8.29
CA LEU A 159 46.67 10.29 8.89
C LEU A 159 48.10 10.78 8.60
N ARG A 160 48.21 11.97 7.98
CA ARG A 160 49.44 12.78 7.99
C ARG A 160 49.39 13.77 9.13
#